data_AF-A0A3E2VJD9-F1
#
_entry.id   AF-A0A3E2VJD9-F1
#
_cell.length_a   1.000
_cell.length_b   1.000
_cell.length_c   1.000
_cell.angle_alpha   90.00
_cell.angle_beta   90.00
_cell.angle_gamma   90.00
#
_symmetry.space_group_name_H-M   'P 1'
#
loop_
_entity.id
_entity.type
_entity.pdbx_description
1 polymer ?
#
loop_
_entity_poly.entity_id
_entity_poly.type
_entity_poly.pdbx_seq_one_letter_code
_entity_poly.pdbx_strand_id
1 'polypeptide(L)'
;MAYKALYRTYRPNSFDEVAGQKHVVQTLQHAVEQHKIAHAYLFCGPRGTGKTSIAKIFAKTINCENPDHKPCLECDNCKAVQDGSHPDIIEIDAASNNGVEEVRTLIEKVKYAPLKGKFKIYIIDEVHMMSTGAFNALLKTIEEPPEHVIFILATTEPHKVLPTIISRCQRFDFTKVPREEIIQRIHTILDKEQITCEEEVIRIIAQLADGGLRDALSILDQCIAYAQNDIQVQHINEIYGITTIQEKLDLYRYIYGKDAISLLNQIDQLIEKGIDIKRLTVDLIEILKESIIFEYTKDASLLHNLNSEEVLTLIEGKSIAERFQMIHLLMETYDKYRSAANVGSYFEVCLLQMLDVQATVVSASSQPVKQQFNNAALPEQKPAKADNNVSRETLKKKPVLDIPIDDEPFIPYDTPVFDTPEPIQTAAPHIQENTISKNAEMIPAKALKPLDNEFVLGLLAGANKPEKAKDSQHFQRIPEFMLDFKYAKYGSLLKNASIVGSGKTYIVVCVDNQAVANEINEMDSKNEFHDFITELMERNKKIFAISVDQQKYVIKEFKDRMIAGTLPDPIQIDAVTIEKKEIKELTQEEAVLDLFGQENIIITEE
;
A
#
# COMPACT_ATOMS: atom_id res chain seq x y z
N MET A 1 -8.01 41.59 7.11
CA MET A 1 -7.25 40.78 6.11
C MET A 1 -7.94 39.42 5.99
N ALA A 2 -7.66 38.60 4.98
CA ALA A 2 -8.17 37.24 4.95
C ALA A 2 -7.54 36.40 6.07
N TYR A 3 -8.31 35.53 6.71
CA TYR A 3 -7.79 34.63 7.75
C TYR A 3 -6.74 33.67 7.16
N LYS A 4 -5.62 33.49 7.85
CA LYS A 4 -4.50 32.66 7.39
C LYS A 4 -4.21 31.60 8.44
N ALA A 5 -4.65 30.38 8.13
CA ALA A 5 -4.56 29.19 8.99
C ALA A 5 -3.19 29.05 9.68
N LEU A 6 -3.18 28.62 10.94
CA LEU A 6 -2.03 28.60 11.84
C LEU A 6 -0.82 27.88 11.24
N TYR A 7 -1.03 26.73 10.58
CA TYR A 7 0.05 25.98 9.94
C TYR A 7 0.75 26.72 8.77
N ARG A 8 0.12 27.78 8.22
CA ARG A 8 0.70 28.68 7.21
C ARG A 8 1.30 29.95 7.81
N THR A 9 0.82 30.38 8.98
CA THR A 9 1.26 31.59 9.68
C THR A 9 2.50 31.29 10.54
N TYR A 10 2.49 30.17 11.27
CA TYR A 10 3.59 29.71 12.14
C TYR A 10 4.52 28.68 11.49
N ARG A 11 4.59 28.68 10.14
CA ARG A 11 5.57 27.90 9.39
C ARG A 11 6.98 28.45 9.71
N PRO A 12 7.94 27.63 10.15
CA PRO A 12 9.23 28.13 10.62
C PRO A 12 10.01 28.84 9.49
N ASN A 13 10.62 29.98 9.81
CA ASN A 13 11.36 30.81 8.83
C ASN A 13 12.87 30.62 8.87
N SER A 14 13.39 30.08 9.97
CA SER A 14 14.77 29.76 10.28
C SER A 14 14.90 28.33 10.84
N PHE A 15 16.13 27.80 10.87
CA PHE A 15 16.40 26.49 11.46
C PHE A 15 16.10 26.42 12.97
N ASP A 16 16.31 27.53 13.68
CA ASP A 16 16.14 27.60 15.14
C ASP A 16 14.65 27.58 15.57
N GLU A 17 13.71 27.77 14.62
CA GLU A 17 12.27 27.66 14.86
C GLU A 17 11.69 26.25 14.62
N VAL A 18 12.50 25.28 14.19
CA VAL A 18 12.05 23.93 13.82
C VAL A 18 11.88 23.06 15.06
N ALA A 19 10.69 22.49 15.26
CA ALA A 19 10.46 21.45 16.26
C ALA A 19 10.85 20.07 15.69
N GLY A 20 11.57 19.26 16.48
CA GLY A 20 12.12 17.98 16.06
C GLY A 20 13.29 18.07 15.07
N GLN A 21 13.61 16.94 14.44
CA GLN A 21 14.60 16.83 13.33
C GLN A 21 16.01 17.37 13.60
N LYS A 22 16.45 17.42 14.87
CA LYS A 22 17.73 18.01 15.31
C LYS A 22 18.94 17.50 14.51
N HIS A 23 18.98 16.21 14.18
CA HIS A 23 20.02 15.59 13.34
C HIS A 23 20.02 16.11 11.89
N VAL A 24 18.84 16.26 11.27
CA VAL A 24 18.70 16.84 9.91
C VAL A 24 19.14 18.30 9.91
N VAL A 25 18.64 19.08 10.87
CA VAL A 25 18.93 20.52 10.99
C VAL A 25 20.43 20.77 11.15
N GLN A 26 21.08 20.12 12.10
CA GLN A 26 22.52 20.25 12.32
C GLN A 26 23.35 19.84 11.10
N THR A 27 22.98 18.75 10.43
CA THR A 27 23.71 18.26 9.25
C THR A 27 23.57 19.21 8.06
N LEU A 28 22.39 19.82 7.86
CA LEU A 28 22.19 20.83 6.82
C LEU A 28 22.91 22.15 7.15
N GLN A 29 22.96 22.56 8.42
CA GLN A 29 23.75 23.72 8.88
C GLN A 29 25.24 23.50 8.59
N HIS A 30 25.82 22.39 9.05
CA HIS A 30 27.21 22.03 8.78
C HIS A 30 27.54 21.94 7.27
N ALA A 31 26.59 21.51 6.43
CA ALA A 31 26.78 21.47 4.98
C ALA A 31 26.90 22.88 4.35
N VAL A 32 26.14 23.86 4.85
CA VAL A 32 26.25 25.27 4.42
C VAL A 32 27.51 25.93 4.97
N GLU A 33 27.88 25.66 6.22
CA GLU A 33 29.10 26.15 6.89
C GLU A 33 30.37 25.65 6.21
N GLN A 34 30.44 24.35 5.87
CA GLN A 34 31.60 23.75 5.21
C GLN A 34 31.62 23.93 3.68
N HIS A 35 30.63 24.64 3.12
CA HIS A 35 30.38 24.77 1.67
C HIS A 35 30.27 23.41 0.93
N LYS A 36 29.82 22.36 1.62
CA LYS A 36 29.62 20.99 1.09
C LYS A 36 28.16 20.76 0.70
N ILE A 37 27.68 21.58 -0.23
CA ILE A 37 26.31 21.49 -0.74
C ILE A 37 26.26 20.41 -1.84
N ALA A 38 25.37 19.43 -1.70
CA ALA A 38 25.13 18.41 -2.72
C ALA A 38 24.20 18.94 -3.82
N HIS A 39 24.30 18.36 -5.02
CA HIS A 39 23.44 18.72 -6.15
C HIS A 39 22.00 18.17 -6.02
N ALA A 40 21.80 17.10 -5.23
CA ALA A 40 20.49 16.50 -5.01
C ALA A 40 20.32 16.02 -3.56
N TYR A 41 19.17 16.37 -2.98
CA TYR A 41 18.72 16.02 -1.63
C TYR A 41 17.41 15.22 -1.71
N LEU A 42 17.25 14.20 -0.86
CA LEU A 42 16.02 13.42 -0.75
C LEU A 42 15.54 13.39 0.70
N PHE A 43 14.46 14.13 0.98
CA PHE A 43 13.84 14.23 2.30
C PHE A 43 12.71 13.20 2.41
N CYS A 44 12.94 12.16 3.21
CA CYS A 44 12.03 11.04 3.45
C CYS A 44 11.31 11.19 4.80
N GLY A 45 10.08 10.70 4.93
CA GLY A 45 9.44 10.52 6.24
C GLY A 45 7.97 10.95 6.26
N PRO A 46 7.24 10.77 7.38
CA PRO A 46 5.80 10.99 7.46
C PRO A 46 5.32 12.40 7.04
N ARG A 47 3.99 12.54 6.86
CA ARG A 47 3.36 13.85 6.65
C ARG A 47 3.53 14.72 7.91
N GLY A 48 3.57 16.05 7.72
CA GLY A 48 3.56 17.01 8.82
C GLY A 48 4.89 17.17 9.60
N THR A 49 5.88 16.31 9.36
CA THR A 49 7.19 16.28 10.07
C THR A 49 8.17 17.41 9.71
N GLY A 50 7.83 18.25 8.73
CA GLY A 50 8.57 19.48 8.39
C GLY A 50 9.29 19.48 7.05
N LYS A 51 9.37 18.37 6.30
CA LYS A 51 10.11 18.21 5.03
C LYS A 51 10.20 19.46 4.15
N THR A 52 9.08 19.90 3.57
CA THR A 52 9.00 21.05 2.65
C THR A 52 9.31 22.39 3.33
N SER A 53 9.11 22.50 4.65
CA SER A 53 9.49 23.70 5.42
C SER A 53 11.01 23.77 5.61
N ILE A 54 11.66 22.65 5.98
CA ILE A 54 13.13 22.58 6.05
C ILE A 54 13.74 22.79 4.66
N ALA A 55 13.15 22.26 3.59
CA ALA A 55 13.60 22.50 2.22
C ALA A 55 13.63 24.01 1.88
N LYS A 56 12.59 24.76 2.27
CA LYS A 56 12.54 26.22 2.07
C LYS A 56 13.51 26.98 2.97
N ILE A 57 13.71 26.57 4.22
CA ILE A 57 14.71 27.18 5.12
C ILE A 57 16.11 26.96 4.54
N PHE A 58 16.45 25.75 4.11
CA PHE A 58 17.73 25.41 3.50
C PHE A 58 17.96 26.20 2.20
N ALA A 59 16.96 26.25 1.30
CA ALA A 59 17.01 27.06 0.09
C ALA A 59 17.19 28.57 0.36
N LYS A 60 16.47 29.11 1.36
CA LYS A 60 16.61 30.50 1.85
C LYS A 60 18.03 30.76 2.40
N THR A 61 18.61 29.78 3.08
CA THR A 61 19.95 29.88 3.69
C THR A 61 21.05 29.87 2.62
N ILE A 62 20.97 28.96 1.64
CA ILE A 62 21.94 28.85 0.54
C ILE A 62 21.96 30.12 -0.33
N ASN A 63 20.79 30.68 -0.65
CA ASN A 63 20.66 31.92 -1.42
C ASN A 63 20.72 33.20 -0.56
N CYS A 64 21.08 33.09 0.73
CA CYS A 64 21.26 34.24 1.60
C CYS A 64 22.48 35.08 1.15
N GLU A 65 22.34 36.40 1.27
CA GLU A 65 23.42 37.36 0.98
C GLU A 65 24.37 37.53 2.18
N ASN A 66 23.88 37.31 3.41
CA ASN A 66 24.69 37.38 4.63
C ASN A 66 25.65 36.16 4.74
N PRO A 67 26.96 36.35 5.00
CA PRO A 67 27.91 35.26 5.27
C PRO A 67 27.67 34.45 6.56
N ASP A 68 26.80 34.87 7.49
CA ASP A 68 26.58 34.20 8.81
C ASP A 68 26.00 32.76 8.75
N HIS A 69 25.95 32.12 7.57
CA HIS A 69 25.40 30.78 7.29
C HIS A 69 23.97 30.52 7.82
N LYS A 70 23.25 31.58 8.20
CA LYS A 70 21.84 31.59 8.63
C LYS A 70 20.99 32.49 7.71
N PRO A 71 19.70 32.21 7.55
CA PRO A 71 18.81 33.05 6.77
C PRO A 71 18.54 34.37 7.53
N CYS A 72 19.07 35.49 7.04
CA CYS A 72 18.97 36.78 7.73
C CYS A 72 17.56 37.39 7.79
N LEU A 73 16.60 36.86 7.01
CA LEU A 73 15.22 37.36 6.85
C LEU A 73 15.08 38.78 6.27
N GLU A 74 16.14 39.59 6.26
CA GLU A 74 16.12 41.00 5.83
C GLU A 74 16.60 41.26 4.40
N CYS A 75 17.41 40.38 3.79
CA CYS A 75 17.87 40.57 2.41
C CYS A 75 16.77 40.30 1.37
N ASP A 76 16.95 40.81 0.15
CA ASP A 76 15.93 40.72 -0.91
C ASP A 76 15.64 39.28 -1.31
N ASN A 77 16.66 38.41 -1.34
CA ASN A 77 16.46 36.98 -1.55
C ASN A 77 15.62 36.38 -0.42
N CYS A 78 15.97 36.63 0.85
CA CYS A 78 15.23 36.09 2.01
C CYS A 78 13.74 36.47 2.02
N LYS A 79 13.44 37.74 1.73
CA LYS A 79 12.07 38.26 1.59
C LYS A 79 11.32 37.56 0.45
N ALA A 80 11.93 37.48 -0.74
CA ALA A 80 11.30 36.83 -1.88
C ALA A 80 11.03 35.32 -1.66
N VAL A 81 11.84 34.60 -0.86
CA VAL A 81 11.51 33.21 -0.47
C VAL A 81 10.27 33.17 0.44
N GLN A 82 10.16 34.12 1.36
CA GLN A 82 9.08 34.18 2.35
C GLN A 82 7.74 34.57 1.73
N ASP A 83 7.76 35.45 0.73
CA ASP A 83 6.59 35.82 -0.08
C ASP A 83 6.26 34.79 -1.18
N GLY A 84 7.15 33.82 -1.43
CA GLY A 84 6.98 32.80 -2.48
C GLY A 84 7.21 33.32 -3.90
N SER A 85 7.90 34.45 -4.06
CA SER A 85 8.14 35.15 -5.33
C SER A 85 9.58 35.04 -5.85
N HIS A 86 10.44 34.27 -5.18
CA HIS A 86 11.85 34.12 -5.55
C HIS A 86 12.01 33.38 -6.90
N PRO A 87 12.60 34.00 -7.94
CA PRO A 87 12.63 33.43 -9.29
C PRO A 87 13.45 32.14 -9.39
N ASP A 88 14.47 31.99 -8.54
CA ASP A 88 15.38 30.83 -8.53
C ASP A 88 15.02 29.76 -7.49
N ILE A 89 13.86 29.83 -6.83
CA ILE A 89 13.39 28.77 -5.94
C ILE A 89 12.02 28.31 -6.42
N ILE A 90 12.00 27.17 -7.09
CA ILE A 90 10.85 26.65 -7.84
C ILE A 90 10.27 25.46 -7.06
N GLU A 91 9.13 25.69 -6.40
CA GLU A 91 8.35 24.65 -5.70
C GLU A 91 7.39 24.00 -6.69
N ILE A 92 7.43 22.67 -6.79
CA ILE A 92 6.59 21.85 -7.66
C ILE A 92 5.96 20.75 -6.80
N ASP A 93 4.64 20.68 -6.81
CA ASP A 93 3.90 19.53 -6.28
C ASP A 93 3.83 18.45 -7.37
N ALA A 94 4.46 17.31 -7.12
CA ALA A 94 4.46 16.19 -8.06
C ALA A 94 3.06 15.60 -8.27
N ALA A 95 2.13 15.71 -7.32
CA ALA A 95 0.77 15.20 -7.48
C ALA A 95 -0.02 15.94 -8.57
N SER A 96 0.32 17.21 -8.83
CA SER A 96 -0.25 18.04 -9.90
C SER A 96 0.63 18.16 -11.15
N ASN A 97 1.88 17.70 -11.10
CA ASN A 97 2.88 17.81 -12.18
C ASN A 97 3.58 16.45 -12.45
N ASN A 98 2.81 15.36 -12.51
CA ASN A 98 3.33 13.99 -12.60
C ASN A 98 3.71 13.51 -14.02
N GLY A 99 3.36 14.28 -15.06
CA GLY A 99 3.56 13.93 -16.46
C GLY A 99 4.99 14.14 -16.96
N VAL A 100 5.23 13.64 -18.19
CA VAL A 100 6.57 13.65 -18.81
C VAL A 100 6.89 15.02 -19.43
N GLU A 101 5.89 15.75 -19.92
CA GLU A 101 6.10 17.03 -20.61
C GLU A 101 6.35 18.18 -19.62
N GLU A 102 5.74 18.12 -18.43
CA GLU A 102 6.01 19.01 -17.30
C GLU A 102 7.48 18.91 -16.87
N VAL A 103 7.99 17.67 -16.77
CA VAL A 103 9.40 17.42 -16.45
C VAL A 103 10.33 17.80 -17.59
N ARG A 104 9.98 17.58 -18.86
CA ARG A 104 10.76 18.10 -19.99
C ARG A 104 10.87 19.62 -19.96
N THR A 105 9.75 20.30 -19.70
CA THR A 105 9.68 21.75 -19.53
C THR A 105 10.55 22.23 -18.35
N LEU A 106 10.64 21.45 -17.26
CA LEU A 106 11.60 21.70 -16.17
C LEU A 106 13.05 21.50 -16.62
N ILE A 107 13.38 20.41 -17.29
CA ILE A 107 14.76 20.09 -17.75
C ILE A 107 15.28 21.15 -18.72
N GLU A 108 14.42 21.76 -19.54
CA GLU A 108 14.77 22.93 -20.35
C GLU A 108 15.07 24.15 -19.47
N LYS A 109 14.23 24.45 -18.47
CA LYS A 109 14.41 25.57 -17.53
C LYS A 109 15.64 25.42 -16.61
N VAL A 110 16.07 24.19 -16.32
CA VAL A 110 17.27 23.86 -15.51
C VAL A 110 18.55 24.41 -16.15
N LYS A 111 18.64 24.45 -17.49
CA LYS A 111 19.85 24.87 -18.22
C LYS A 111 20.23 26.35 -18.04
N TYR A 112 19.28 27.20 -17.66
CA TYR A 112 19.52 28.63 -17.48
C TYR A 112 20.03 28.94 -16.07
N ALA A 113 21.06 29.78 -15.98
CA ALA A 113 21.64 30.30 -14.74
C ALA A 113 20.60 30.97 -13.79
N PRO A 114 20.94 31.20 -12.50
CA PRO A 114 20.09 31.94 -11.57
C PRO A 114 20.00 33.43 -11.95
N LEU A 115 18.92 34.09 -11.53
CA LEU A 115 18.61 35.50 -11.79
C LEU A 115 18.92 36.42 -10.59
N LYS A 116 18.86 35.89 -9.36
CA LYS A 116 19.17 36.60 -8.10
C LYS A 116 19.95 35.74 -7.09
N GLY A 117 19.67 34.43 -7.05
CA GLY A 117 20.32 33.50 -6.13
C GLY A 117 21.77 33.17 -6.54
N LYS A 118 22.50 32.53 -5.63
CA LYS A 118 23.75 31.80 -5.94
C LYS A 118 23.44 30.49 -6.67
N PHE A 119 22.31 29.87 -6.33
CA PHE A 119 21.84 28.60 -6.87
C PHE A 119 20.37 28.67 -7.29
N LYS A 120 20.00 27.83 -8.25
CA LYS A 120 18.65 27.60 -8.75
C LYS A 120 18.12 26.29 -8.16
N ILE A 121 17.14 26.40 -7.28
CA ILE A 121 16.74 25.35 -6.37
C ILE A 121 15.35 24.84 -6.74
N TYR A 122 15.25 23.56 -7.08
CA TYR A 122 14.01 22.90 -7.44
C TYR A 122 13.54 22.04 -6.26
N ILE A 123 12.46 22.47 -5.60
CA ILE A 123 11.83 21.74 -4.50
C ILE A 123 10.66 20.93 -5.10
N ILE A 124 10.80 19.60 -5.16
CA ILE A 124 9.76 18.71 -5.71
C ILE A 124 9.13 17.95 -4.55
N ASP A 125 7.91 18.34 -4.15
CA ASP A 125 7.19 17.72 -3.03
C ASP A 125 6.34 16.53 -3.48
N GLU A 126 6.17 15.57 -2.56
CA GLU A 126 5.58 14.24 -2.77
C GLU A 126 6.03 13.54 -4.07
N VAL A 127 7.34 13.56 -4.35
CA VAL A 127 7.97 13.09 -5.60
C VAL A 127 7.58 11.67 -6.03
N HIS A 128 7.15 10.82 -5.10
CA HIS A 128 6.64 9.47 -5.39
C HIS A 128 5.36 9.45 -6.25
N MET A 129 4.67 10.58 -6.40
CA MET A 129 3.50 10.76 -7.27
C MET A 129 3.86 10.97 -8.75
N MET A 130 5.14 11.18 -9.07
CA MET A 130 5.60 11.31 -10.46
C MET A 130 5.46 9.99 -11.24
N SER A 131 5.10 10.08 -12.51
CA SER A 131 5.09 8.90 -13.39
C SER A 131 6.51 8.34 -13.60
N THR A 132 6.62 7.03 -13.88
CA THR A 132 7.92 6.39 -14.14
C THR A 132 8.64 6.97 -15.36
N GLY A 133 7.88 7.43 -16.37
CA GLY A 133 8.43 8.17 -17.51
C GLY A 133 9.01 9.53 -17.11
N ALA A 134 8.36 10.25 -16.19
CA ALA A 134 8.81 11.53 -15.67
C ALA A 134 10.09 11.37 -14.81
N PHE A 135 10.13 10.36 -13.93
CA PHE A 135 11.36 9.98 -13.21
C PHE A 135 12.52 9.66 -14.16
N ASN A 136 12.28 8.84 -15.19
CA ASN A 136 13.32 8.44 -16.13
C ASN A 136 13.84 9.60 -17.01
N ALA A 137 13.00 10.61 -17.28
CA ALA A 137 13.44 11.85 -17.92
C ALA A 137 14.38 12.65 -17.00
N LEU A 138 14.04 12.76 -15.70
CA LEU A 138 14.78 13.55 -14.72
C LEU A 138 16.14 12.93 -14.31
N LEU A 139 16.30 11.60 -14.40
CA LEU A 139 17.52 10.87 -14.00
C LEU A 139 18.82 11.52 -14.52
N LYS A 140 18.89 11.83 -15.82
CA LYS A 140 20.10 12.44 -16.42
C LYS A 140 20.44 13.80 -15.83
N THR A 141 19.42 14.57 -15.48
CA THR A 141 19.56 15.93 -14.93
C THR A 141 19.85 15.92 -13.42
N ILE A 142 19.54 14.82 -12.72
CA ILE A 142 19.99 14.58 -11.34
C ILE A 142 21.42 14.02 -11.30
N GLU A 143 21.83 13.26 -12.31
CA GLU A 143 23.18 12.66 -12.39
C GLU A 143 24.25 13.65 -12.90
N GLU A 144 23.93 14.47 -13.90
CA GLU A 144 24.80 15.52 -14.45
C GLU A 144 24.10 16.90 -14.39
N PRO A 145 23.79 17.44 -13.20
CA PRO A 145 23.21 18.77 -13.04
C PRO A 145 24.25 19.87 -13.32
N PRO A 146 23.84 21.04 -13.85
CA PRO A 146 24.71 22.22 -13.88
C PRO A 146 25.11 22.65 -12.46
N GLU A 147 26.34 23.14 -12.28
CA GLU A 147 26.91 23.51 -10.95
C GLU A 147 26.04 24.49 -10.14
N HIS A 148 25.26 25.33 -10.83
CA HIS A 148 24.36 26.31 -10.21
C HIS A 148 22.99 25.73 -9.81
N VAL A 149 22.76 24.41 -9.90
CA VAL A 149 21.43 23.78 -9.72
C VAL A 149 21.44 22.83 -8.51
N ILE A 150 20.38 22.91 -7.70
CA ILE A 150 20.16 22.01 -6.56
C ILE A 150 18.74 21.45 -6.63
N PHE A 151 18.60 20.13 -6.53
CA PHE A 151 17.32 19.46 -6.35
C PHE A 151 17.08 19.14 -4.88
N ILE A 152 15.86 19.40 -4.38
CA ILE A 152 15.39 18.96 -3.07
C ILE A 152 14.08 18.20 -3.30
N LEU A 153 14.17 16.88 -3.34
CA LEU A 153 13.04 15.97 -3.49
C LEU A 153 12.48 15.67 -2.09
N ALA A 154 11.16 15.70 -1.92
CA ALA A 154 10.50 15.29 -0.68
C ALA A 154 9.48 14.18 -0.92
N THR A 155 9.34 13.24 0.02
CA THR A 155 8.39 12.13 -0.07
C THR A 155 7.88 11.65 1.29
N THR A 156 6.59 11.31 1.36
CA THR A 156 6.01 10.47 2.41
C THR A 156 6.27 8.98 2.20
N GLU A 157 6.46 8.52 0.97
CA GLU A 157 6.61 7.11 0.62
C GLU A 157 7.96 6.84 -0.07
N PRO A 158 9.07 6.67 0.69
CA PRO A 158 10.40 6.48 0.11
C PRO A 158 10.53 5.17 -0.69
N HIS A 159 9.72 4.15 -0.36
CA HIS A 159 9.71 2.85 -1.04
C HIS A 159 9.13 2.90 -2.46
N LYS A 160 8.43 3.99 -2.84
CA LYS A 160 7.91 4.23 -4.20
C LYS A 160 8.87 5.03 -5.08
N VAL A 161 9.91 5.64 -4.51
CA VAL A 161 10.95 6.36 -5.26
C VAL A 161 11.92 5.36 -5.86
N LEU A 162 12.29 5.53 -7.13
CA LEU A 162 13.18 4.60 -7.83
C LEU A 162 14.55 4.52 -7.12
N PRO A 163 15.12 3.32 -6.87
CA PRO A 163 16.44 3.19 -6.24
C PRO A 163 17.56 3.96 -6.95
N THR A 164 17.46 4.13 -8.27
CA THR A 164 18.38 4.93 -9.10
C THR A 164 18.35 6.43 -8.80
N ILE A 165 17.23 6.97 -8.30
CA ILE A 165 17.13 8.34 -7.79
C ILE A 165 17.71 8.39 -6.37
N ILE A 166 17.34 7.44 -5.51
CA ILE A 166 17.82 7.36 -4.12
C ILE A 166 19.36 7.30 -4.08
N SER A 167 19.98 6.51 -4.96
CA SER A 167 21.44 6.37 -5.04
C SER A 167 22.19 7.62 -5.52
N ARG A 168 21.48 8.63 -6.05
CA ARG A 168 22.04 9.91 -6.54
C ARG A 168 21.72 11.09 -5.62
N CYS A 169 20.96 10.88 -4.55
CA CYS A 169 20.54 11.96 -3.64
C CYS A 169 21.15 11.78 -2.24
N GLN A 170 21.54 12.87 -1.59
CA GLN A 170 21.82 12.83 -0.16
C GLN A 170 20.48 12.64 0.60
N ARG A 171 20.27 11.43 1.13
CA ARG A 171 19.05 11.04 1.84
C ARG A 171 19.03 11.56 3.27
N PHE A 172 17.89 12.12 3.68
CA PHE A 172 17.59 12.54 5.05
C PHE A 172 16.25 11.96 5.49
N ASP A 173 16.25 11.15 6.55
CA ASP A 173 15.03 10.60 7.13
C ASP A 173 14.53 11.43 8.32
N PHE A 174 13.30 11.93 8.17
CA PHE A 174 12.56 12.73 9.13
C PHE A 174 11.70 11.79 9.98
N THR A 175 11.88 11.86 11.30
CA THR A 175 11.09 11.07 12.25
C THR A 175 9.76 11.77 12.57
N LYS A 176 8.86 11.08 13.29
CA LYS A 176 7.73 11.75 13.96
C LYS A 176 8.27 12.77 14.97
N VAL A 177 7.65 13.95 15.05
CA VAL A 177 8.01 14.97 16.05
C VAL A 177 7.58 14.46 17.44
N PRO A 178 8.44 14.55 18.49
CA PRO A 178 8.06 14.13 19.85
C PRO A 178 6.85 14.92 20.39
N ARG A 179 5.99 14.28 21.17
CA ARG A 179 4.77 14.91 21.74
C ARG A 179 5.11 16.18 22.52
N GLU A 180 6.14 16.15 23.37
CA GLU A 180 6.62 17.33 24.13
C GLU A 180 6.99 18.51 23.22
N GLU A 181 7.63 18.28 22.07
CA GLU A 181 8.01 19.36 21.14
C GLU A 181 6.80 19.89 20.36
N ILE A 182 5.73 19.11 20.21
CA ILE A 182 4.42 19.58 19.70
C ILE A 182 3.71 20.43 20.76
N ILE A 183 3.63 19.95 22.01
CA ILE A 183 3.01 20.64 23.15
C ILE A 183 3.67 22.01 23.34
N GLN A 184 5.01 22.06 23.46
CA GLN A 184 5.78 23.31 23.56
C GLN A 184 5.51 24.26 22.39
N ARG A 185 5.36 23.75 21.16
CA ARG A 185 5.06 24.59 19.99
C ARG A 185 3.62 25.10 19.99
N ILE A 186 2.67 24.36 20.55
CA ILE A 186 1.28 24.81 20.74
C ILE A 186 1.22 25.94 21.76
N HIS A 187 1.85 25.81 22.95
CA HIS A 187 1.95 26.92 23.92
C HIS A 187 2.57 28.18 23.28
N THR A 188 3.71 28.03 22.59
CA THR A 188 4.40 29.12 21.88
C THR A 188 3.53 29.86 20.84
N ILE A 189 2.41 29.27 20.42
CA ILE A 189 1.44 29.86 19.48
C ILE A 189 0.23 30.43 20.23
N LEU A 190 -0.31 29.72 21.22
CA LEU A 190 -1.37 30.23 22.11
C LEU A 190 -0.94 31.52 22.81
N ASP A 191 0.30 31.60 23.29
CA ASP A 191 0.90 32.79 23.90
C ASP A 191 0.94 33.99 22.93
N LYS A 192 1.03 33.74 21.62
CA LYS A 192 1.12 34.80 20.58
C LYS A 192 -0.25 35.25 20.08
N GLU A 193 -1.19 34.32 19.97
CA GLU A 193 -2.60 34.63 19.64
C GLU A 193 -3.40 35.14 20.86
N GLN A 194 -2.85 34.99 22.08
CA GLN A 194 -3.48 35.37 23.36
C GLN A 194 -4.80 34.61 23.63
N ILE A 195 -4.78 33.29 23.44
CA ILE A 195 -5.93 32.37 23.56
C ILE A 195 -5.75 31.46 24.78
N THR A 196 -6.80 31.29 25.60
CA THR A 196 -6.80 30.32 26.71
C THR A 196 -7.19 28.93 26.23
N CYS A 197 -6.48 27.91 26.72
CA CYS A 197 -6.64 26.52 26.34
C CYS A 197 -6.28 25.65 27.53
N GLU A 198 -7.10 24.63 27.83
CA GLU A 198 -6.79 23.67 28.88
C GLU A 198 -5.59 22.80 28.49
N GLU A 199 -4.69 22.57 29.46
CA GLU A 199 -3.49 21.73 29.31
C GLU A 199 -3.80 20.34 28.71
N GLU A 200 -4.95 19.76 29.09
CA GLU A 200 -5.38 18.45 28.59
C GLU A 200 -5.85 18.50 27.13
N VAL A 201 -6.43 19.62 26.66
CA VAL A 201 -6.69 19.81 25.22
C VAL A 201 -5.39 19.78 24.44
N ILE A 202 -4.34 20.45 24.92
CA ILE A 202 -3.04 20.50 24.24
C ILE A 202 -2.42 19.09 24.14
N ARG A 203 -2.59 18.27 25.18
CA ARG A 203 -2.18 16.85 25.21
C ARG A 203 -2.96 16.01 24.20
N ILE A 204 -4.28 16.14 24.18
CA ILE A 204 -5.16 15.48 23.19
C ILE A 204 -4.75 15.87 21.76
N ILE A 205 -4.52 17.16 21.47
CA ILE A 205 -4.05 17.62 20.14
C ILE A 205 -2.71 16.96 19.77
N ALA A 206 -1.75 16.92 20.69
CA ALA A 206 -0.44 16.30 20.44
C ALA A 206 -0.51 14.77 20.24
N GLN A 207 -1.49 14.10 20.84
CA GLN A 207 -1.79 12.69 20.61
C GLN A 207 -2.48 12.46 19.26
N LEU A 208 -3.53 13.22 18.93
CA LEU A 208 -4.27 13.17 17.66
C LEU A 208 -3.37 13.42 16.44
N ALA A 209 -2.36 14.28 16.59
CA ALA A 209 -1.45 14.66 15.52
C ALA A 209 -0.44 13.57 15.11
N ASP A 210 -0.24 12.53 15.92
CA ASP A 210 0.67 11.39 15.65
C ASP A 210 2.09 11.79 15.14
N GLY A 211 2.63 12.89 15.67
CA GLY A 211 3.95 13.41 15.30
C GLY A 211 3.97 14.35 14.08
N GLY A 212 2.82 14.66 13.48
CA GLY A 212 2.67 15.61 12.37
C GLY A 212 2.31 17.01 12.84
N LEU A 213 3.31 17.91 12.95
CA LEU A 213 3.10 19.27 13.46
C LEU A 213 2.11 20.10 12.61
N ARG A 214 2.10 19.93 11.29
CA ARG A 214 1.09 20.57 10.40
C ARG A 214 -0.33 20.23 10.84
N ASP A 215 -0.54 18.97 11.20
CA ASP A 215 -1.85 18.40 11.48
C ASP A 215 -2.26 18.78 12.92
N ALA A 216 -1.33 18.77 13.89
CA ALA A 216 -1.50 19.39 15.22
C ALA A 216 -2.00 20.84 15.15
N LEU A 217 -1.35 21.68 14.34
CA LEU A 217 -1.74 23.07 14.16
C LEU A 217 -3.05 23.23 13.38
N SER A 218 -3.46 22.24 12.59
CA SER A 218 -4.76 22.24 11.90
C SER A 218 -5.91 21.82 12.82
N ILE A 219 -5.64 20.94 13.79
CA ILE A 219 -6.57 20.58 14.87
C ILE A 219 -6.81 21.79 15.77
N LEU A 220 -5.74 22.48 16.18
CA LEU A 220 -5.82 23.70 16.99
C LEU A 220 -6.62 24.82 16.30
N ASP A 221 -6.40 25.03 15.00
CA ASP A 221 -7.13 25.99 14.14
C ASP A 221 -8.65 25.74 14.21
N GLN A 222 -9.09 24.47 14.13
CA GLN A 222 -10.49 24.08 14.25
C GLN A 222 -11.05 24.31 15.66
N CYS A 223 -10.27 24.02 16.71
CA CYS A 223 -10.68 24.25 18.09
C CYS A 223 -10.90 25.75 18.36
N ILE A 224 -10.04 26.62 17.83
CA ILE A 224 -10.18 28.09 17.88
C ILE A 224 -11.39 28.55 17.06
N ALA A 225 -11.61 27.99 15.87
CA ALA A 225 -12.76 28.34 15.03
C ALA A 225 -14.11 27.97 15.67
N TYR A 226 -14.14 26.98 16.56
CA TYR A 226 -15.33 26.53 17.30
C TYR A 226 -15.52 27.28 18.63
N ALA A 227 -14.50 27.26 19.50
CA ALA A 227 -14.55 27.75 20.88
C ALA A 227 -14.08 29.21 21.06
N GLN A 228 -13.62 29.85 19.97
CA GLN A 228 -13.02 31.18 19.98
C GLN A 228 -11.79 31.28 20.89
N ASN A 229 -11.95 31.86 22.08
CA ASN A 229 -10.83 32.27 22.93
C ASN A 229 -10.60 31.36 24.13
N ASP A 230 -11.52 30.44 24.47
CA ASP A 230 -11.40 29.56 25.63
C ASP A 230 -11.68 28.09 25.26
N ILE A 231 -10.61 27.31 25.09
CA ILE A 231 -10.67 25.95 24.56
C ILE A 231 -10.62 24.92 25.70
N GLN A 232 -11.72 24.21 25.89
CA GLN A 232 -11.90 23.21 26.94
C GLN A 232 -12.03 21.79 26.36
N VAL A 233 -11.79 20.76 27.17
CA VAL A 233 -11.81 19.34 26.77
C VAL A 233 -13.14 18.93 26.10
N GLN A 234 -14.27 19.51 26.52
CA GLN A 234 -15.56 19.25 25.88
C GLN A 234 -15.56 19.63 24.37
N HIS A 235 -14.96 20.76 24.01
CA HIS A 235 -14.98 21.28 22.63
C HIS A 235 -14.17 20.37 21.68
N ILE A 236 -13.00 19.88 22.09
CA ILE A 236 -12.21 18.96 21.26
C ILE A 236 -12.88 17.59 21.15
N ASN A 237 -13.58 17.13 22.20
CA ASN A 237 -14.34 15.89 22.17
C ASN A 237 -15.55 15.98 21.21
N GLU A 238 -16.24 17.12 21.17
CA GLU A 238 -17.34 17.39 20.23
C GLU A 238 -16.85 17.47 18.77
N ILE A 239 -15.76 18.19 18.49
CA ILE A 239 -15.23 18.35 17.12
C ILE A 239 -14.68 17.02 16.56
N TYR A 240 -14.03 16.20 17.38
CA TYR A 240 -13.35 14.97 16.95
C TYR A 240 -14.12 13.68 17.27
N GLY A 241 -15.35 13.79 17.76
CA GLY A 241 -16.17 12.64 18.12
C GLY A 241 -15.46 11.72 19.12
N ILE A 242 -14.89 12.29 20.18
CA ILE A 242 -14.11 11.55 21.19
C ILE A 242 -15.00 11.25 22.39
N THR A 243 -15.35 9.97 22.57
CA THR A 243 -16.10 9.51 23.74
C THR A 243 -15.28 9.67 25.02
N THR A 244 -15.91 10.23 26.06
CA THR A 244 -15.31 10.38 27.39
C THR A 244 -15.07 9.03 28.07
N ILE A 245 -14.22 9.00 29.11
CA ILE A 245 -14.03 7.79 29.95
C ILE A 245 -15.37 7.37 30.59
N GLN A 246 -16.14 8.33 31.12
CA GLN A 246 -17.44 8.06 31.73
C GLN A 246 -18.43 7.41 30.74
N GLU A 247 -18.57 7.94 29.53
CA GLU A 247 -19.45 7.34 28.50
C GLU A 247 -19.01 5.90 28.11
N LYS A 248 -17.70 5.61 28.13
CA LYS A 248 -17.16 4.25 27.90
C LYS A 248 -17.47 3.30 29.06
N LEU A 249 -17.35 3.78 30.30
CA LEU A 249 -17.68 3.01 31.50
C LEU A 249 -19.20 2.76 31.61
N ASP A 250 -20.04 3.73 31.22
CA ASP A 250 -21.49 3.53 31.21
C ASP A 250 -21.93 2.50 30.15
N LEU A 251 -21.28 2.40 28.99
CA LEU A 251 -21.50 1.27 28.06
C LEU A 251 -21.25 -0.09 28.75
N TYR A 252 -20.13 -0.24 29.47
CA TYR A 252 -19.87 -1.47 30.24
C TYR A 252 -20.88 -1.69 31.36
N ARG A 253 -21.29 -0.63 32.05
CA ARG A 253 -22.32 -0.69 33.10
C ARG A 253 -23.66 -1.19 32.58
N TYR A 254 -24.11 -0.74 31.41
CA TYR A 254 -25.34 -1.24 30.78
C TYR A 254 -25.18 -2.71 30.34
N ILE A 255 -24.02 -3.08 29.79
CA ILE A 255 -23.71 -4.48 29.43
C ILE A 255 -23.74 -5.40 30.66
N TYR A 256 -23.12 -5.00 31.76
CA TYR A 256 -23.06 -5.80 33.00
C TYR A 256 -24.43 -5.87 33.71
N GLY A 257 -25.20 -4.77 33.68
CA GLY A 257 -26.59 -4.72 34.15
C GLY A 257 -27.60 -5.42 33.24
N LYS A 258 -27.18 -5.91 32.07
CA LYS A 258 -28.04 -6.46 31.00
C LYS A 258 -29.12 -5.49 30.48
N ASP A 259 -28.91 -4.17 30.59
CA ASP A 259 -29.85 -3.16 30.08
C ASP A 259 -29.60 -2.88 28.60
N ALA A 260 -30.21 -3.71 27.74
CA ALA A 260 -30.15 -3.54 26.29
C ALA A 260 -30.81 -2.24 25.79
N ILE A 261 -31.75 -1.66 26.52
CA ILE A 261 -32.48 -0.45 26.08
C ILE A 261 -31.58 0.77 26.30
N SER A 262 -31.03 0.94 27.49
CA SER A 262 -30.08 2.03 27.76
C SER A 262 -28.80 1.88 26.95
N LEU A 263 -28.32 0.66 26.72
CA LEU A 263 -27.17 0.38 25.84
C LEU A 263 -27.42 0.86 24.40
N LEU A 264 -28.55 0.49 23.79
CA LEU A 264 -28.86 0.90 22.41
C LEU A 264 -29.08 2.42 22.30
N ASN A 265 -29.85 3.01 23.21
CA ASN A 265 -30.04 4.47 23.26
C ASN A 265 -28.71 5.24 23.41
N GLN A 266 -27.75 4.69 24.15
CA GLN A 266 -26.41 5.27 24.27
C GLN A 266 -25.62 5.13 22.97
N ILE A 267 -25.66 3.96 22.31
CA ILE A 267 -24.99 3.75 21.02
C ILE A 267 -25.56 4.68 19.93
N ASP A 268 -26.88 4.82 19.86
CA ASP A 268 -27.54 5.75 18.92
C ASP A 268 -27.07 7.19 19.16
N GLN A 269 -27.06 7.66 20.41
CA GLN A 269 -26.54 9.01 20.75
C GLN A 269 -25.06 9.20 20.39
N LEU A 270 -24.22 8.17 20.58
CA LEU A 270 -22.81 8.24 20.19
C LEU A 270 -22.66 8.32 18.66
N ILE A 271 -23.50 7.59 17.90
CA ILE A 271 -23.53 7.65 16.43
C ILE A 271 -24.07 9.01 15.95
N GLU A 272 -25.13 9.56 16.55
CA GLU A 272 -25.66 10.89 16.23
C GLU A 272 -24.64 12.02 16.52
N LYS A 273 -23.82 11.88 17.57
CA LYS A 273 -22.67 12.76 17.85
C LYS A 273 -21.53 12.64 16.81
N GLY A 274 -21.60 11.71 15.85
CA GLY A 274 -20.57 11.51 14.83
C GLY A 274 -19.28 10.85 15.33
N ILE A 275 -19.35 10.08 16.41
CA ILE A 275 -18.18 9.48 17.07
C ILE A 275 -17.51 8.41 16.20
N ASP A 276 -16.18 8.38 16.18
CA ASP A 276 -15.43 7.33 15.49
C ASP A 276 -15.54 6.00 16.25
N ILE A 277 -16.51 5.19 15.81
CA ILE A 277 -16.79 3.85 16.35
C ILE A 277 -15.55 2.93 16.26
N LYS A 278 -14.64 3.12 15.29
CA LYS A 278 -13.42 2.31 15.20
C LYS A 278 -12.47 2.65 16.33
N ARG A 279 -12.29 3.94 16.61
CA ARG A 279 -11.51 4.42 17.76
C ARG A 279 -12.17 4.03 19.08
N LEU A 280 -13.48 4.23 19.23
CA LEU A 280 -14.22 3.82 20.43
C LEU A 280 -14.02 2.33 20.73
N THR A 281 -14.04 1.47 19.72
CA THR A 281 -13.78 0.03 19.86
C THR A 281 -12.37 -0.28 20.38
N VAL A 282 -11.35 0.47 19.93
CA VAL A 282 -9.96 0.35 20.43
C VAL A 282 -9.85 0.87 21.88
N ASP A 283 -10.45 2.03 22.17
CA ASP A 283 -10.47 2.60 23.53
C ASP A 283 -11.17 1.64 24.53
N LEU A 284 -12.23 0.95 24.10
CA LEU A 284 -12.94 -0.08 24.89
C LEU A 284 -12.06 -1.33 25.11
N ILE A 285 -11.34 -1.81 24.09
CA ILE A 285 -10.33 -2.89 24.26
C ILE A 285 -9.27 -2.49 25.30
N GLU A 286 -8.79 -1.25 25.24
CA GLU A 286 -7.74 -0.75 26.14
C GLU A 286 -8.21 -0.67 27.60
N ILE A 287 -9.44 -0.20 27.82
CA ILE A 287 -10.10 -0.15 29.14
C ILE A 287 -10.23 -1.56 29.75
N LEU A 288 -10.68 -2.56 28.98
CA LEU A 288 -10.70 -3.94 29.45
C LEU A 288 -9.30 -4.49 29.72
N LYS A 289 -8.32 -4.17 28.86
CA LYS A 289 -6.93 -4.61 29.02
C LYS A 289 -6.30 -4.05 30.31
N GLU A 290 -6.47 -2.77 30.61
CA GLU A 290 -6.02 -2.16 31.86
C GLU A 290 -6.68 -2.81 33.08
N SER A 291 -7.99 -3.08 33.02
CA SER A 291 -8.67 -3.79 34.11
C SER A 291 -8.11 -5.20 34.37
N ILE A 292 -7.61 -5.89 33.34
CA ILE A 292 -6.99 -7.22 33.46
C ILE A 292 -5.56 -7.10 33.97
N ILE A 293 -4.76 -6.15 33.45
CA ILE A 293 -3.40 -5.87 33.92
C ILE A 293 -3.42 -5.57 35.42
N PHE A 294 -4.26 -4.61 35.85
CA PHE A 294 -4.37 -4.25 37.26
C PHE A 294 -4.93 -5.38 38.11
N GLU A 295 -5.82 -6.24 37.60
CA GLU A 295 -6.26 -7.39 38.38
C GLU A 295 -5.13 -8.39 38.67
N TYR A 296 -4.19 -8.57 37.73
CA TYR A 296 -3.00 -9.42 37.92
C TYR A 296 -1.88 -8.75 38.74
N THR A 297 -1.59 -7.47 38.52
CA THR A 297 -0.44 -6.78 39.16
C THR A 297 -0.77 -6.13 40.49
N LYS A 298 -2.02 -5.66 40.67
CA LYS A 298 -2.47 -4.74 41.72
C LYS A 298 -1.67 -3.43 41.79
N ASP A 299 -0.96 -3.07 40.71
CA ASP A 299 -0.11 -1.88 40.64
C ASP A 299 -0.78 -0.77 39.82
N ALA A 300 -1.14 0.33 40.48
CA ALA A 300 -1.80 1.48 39.87
C ALA A 300 -0.86 2.29 38.93
N SER A 301 0.46 2.13 39.02
CA SER A 301 1.41 2.82 38.13
C SER A 301 1.44 2.26 36.70
N LEU A 302 0.78 1.10 36.49
CA LEU A 302 0.61 0.46 35.18
C LEU A 302 -0.73 0.79 34.52
N LEU A 303 -1.54 1.66 35.13
CA LEU A 303 -2.72 2.26 34.51
C LEU A 303 -2.33 3.47 33.67
N HIS A 304 -3.05 3.72 32.58
CA HIS A 304 -2.76 4.79 31.61
C HIS A 304 -4.00 5.61 31.24
N ASN A 305 -5.18 4.97 31.17
CA ASN A 305 -6.44 5.65 30.82
C ASN A 305 -7.45 5.65 31.98
N LEU A 306 -7.29 4.80 33.00
CA LEU A 306 -8.24 4.64 34.10
C LEU A 306 -7.63 4.96 35.47
N ASN A 307 -8.47 5.40 36.41
CA ASN A 307 -8.11 5.48 37.82
C ASN A 307 -8.48 4.17 38.58
N SER A 308 -7.99 4.03 39.81
CA SER A 308 -8.17 2.79 40.59
C SER A 308 -9.62 2.48 40.98
N GLU A 309 -10.48 3.49 41.12
CA GLU A 309 -11.91 3.28 41.43
C GLU A 309 -12.66 2.81 40.17
N GLU A 310 -12.43 3.45 39.03
CA GLU A 310 -12.98 3.05 37.72
C GLU A 310 -12.62 1.59 37.38
N VAL A 311 -11.36 1.21 37.57
CA VAL A 311 -10.87 -0.16 37.34
C VAL A 311 -11.56 -1.17 38.26
N LEU A 312 -11.82 -0.81 39.52
CA LEU A 312 -12.54 -1.69 40.45
C LEU A 312 -13.98 -1.95 39.97
N THR A 313 -14.68 -0.97 39.40
CA THR A 313 -16.03 -1.20 38.85
C THR A 313 -16.05 -2.23 37.70
N LEU A 314 -14.99 -2.27 36.89
CA LEU A 314 -14.82 -3.25 35.80
C LEU A 314 -14.49 -4.66 36.34
N ILE A 315 -13.68 -4.73 37.39
CA ILE A 315 -13.31 -5.99 38.05
C ILE A 315 -14.49 -6.61 38.81
N GLU A 316 -15.29 -5.80 39.51
CA GLU A 316 -16.45 -6.27 40.27
C GLU A 316 -17.61 -6.71 39.36
N GLY A 317 -17.76 -6.09 38.18
CA GLY A 317 -18.85 -6.40 37.25
C GLY A 317 -18.72 -7.72 36.48
N LYS A 318 -17.50 -8.12 36.09
CA LYS A 318 -17.24 -9.30 35.25
C LYS A 318 -15.90 -9.96 35.54
N SER A 319 -15.85 -11.29 35.52
CA SER A 319 -14.62 -12.05 35.77
C SER A 319 -13.57 -11.90 34.66
N ILE A 320 -12.29 -12.10 34.99
CA ILE A 320 -11.16 -12.04 34.03
C ILE A 320 -11.45 -12.78 32.72
N ALA A 321 -12.03 -13.99 32.80
CA ALA A 321 -12.33 -14.82 31.64
C ALA A 321 -13.39 -14.17 30.71
N GLU A 322 -14.42 -13.56 31.29
CA GLU A 322 -15.45 -12.84 30.54
C GLU A 322 -14.89 -11.55 29.94
N ARG A 323 -14.01 -10.83 30.65
CA ARG A 323 -13.36 -9.61 30.13
C ARG A 323 -12.39 -9.94 28.97
N PHE A 324 -11.68 -11.06 29.01
CA PHE A 324 -10.93 -11.57 27.85
C PHE A 324 -11.85 -11.93 26.67
N GLN A 325 -12.99 -12.58 26.92
CA GLN A 325 -13.95 -12.91 25.86
C GLN A 325 -14.55 -11.65 25.22
N MET A 326 -14.79 -10.59 26.00
CA MET A 326 -15.20 -9.27 25.48
C MET A 326 -14.11 -8.61 24.63
N ILE A 327 -12.83 -8.68 25.03
CA ILE A 327 -11.70 -8.20 24.20
C ILE A 327 -11.66 -8.95 22.86
N HIS A 328 -11.74 -10.29 22.87
CA HIS A 328 -11.74 -11.08 21.63
C HIS A 328 -12.89 -10.69 20.69
N LEU A 329 -14.09 -10.45 21.23
CA LEU A 329 -15.26 -10.05 20.46
C LEU A 329 -15.11 -8.66 19.83
N LEU A 330 -14.52 -7.70 20.55
CA LEU A 330 -14.19 -6.37 20.00
C LEU A 330 -13.13 -6.47 18.90
N MET A 331 -12.09 -7.27 19.08
CA MET A 331 -11.05 -7.49 18.06
C MET A 331 -11.61 -8.12 16.78
N GLU A 332 -12.40 -9.20 16.91
CA GLU A 332 -13.04 -9.86 15.76
C GLU A 332 -14.05 -8.93 15.05
N THR A 333 -14.65 -7.99 15.77
CA THR A 333 -15.54 -6.96 15.21
C THR A 333 -14.74 -5.85 14.52
N TYR A 334 -13.62 -5.43 15.10
CA TYR A 334 -12.73 -4.42 14.55
C TYR A 334 -12.14 -4.81 13.20
N ASP A 335 -11.72 -6.08 13.03
CA ASP A 335 -11.25 -6.59 11.74
C ASP A 335 -12.33 -6.52 10.64
N LYS A 336 -13.60 -6.73 10.99
CA LYS A 336 -14.75 -6.63 10.06
C LYS A 336 -15.02 -5.18 9.61
N TYR A 337 -14.58 -4.16 10.36
CA TYR A 337 -14.72 -2.75 9.99
C TYR A 337 -13.94 -2.34 8.72
N ARG A 338 -13.10 -3.22 8.17
CA ARG A 338 -12.41 -3.00 6.90
C ARG A 338 -13.31 -3.26 5.68
N SER A 339 -14.35 -4.08 5.83
CA SER A 339 -15.29 -4.45 4.76
C SER A 339 -16.76 -4.08 5.04
N ALA A 340 -17.07 -3.61 6.26
CA ALA A 340 -18.41 -3.19 6.66
C ALA A 340 -18.88 -1.92 5.91
N ALA A 341 -20.12 -1.96 5.38
CA ALA A 341 -20.78 -0.80 4.76
C ALA A 341 -21.38 0.17 5.79
N ASN A 342 -21.82 -0.34 6.95
CA ASN A 342 -22.12 0.45 8.14
C ASN A 342 -21.30 -0.12 9.30
N VAL A 343 -20.47 0.71 9.96
CA VAL A 343 -19.64 0.30 11.10
C VAL A 343 -20.47 0.20 12.39
N GLY A 344 -21.49 1.06 12.54
CA GLY A 344 -22.38 1.09 13.71
C GLY A 344 -23.05 -0.26 13.96
N SER A 345 -23.69 -0.84 12.94
CA SER A 345 -24.43 -2.10 13.12
C SER A 345 -23.56 -3.32 13.47
N TYR A 346 -22.26 -3.30 13.16
CA TYR A 346 -21.34 -4.32 13.66
C TYR A 346 -20.98 -4.08 15.15
N PHE A 347 -20.86 -2.82 15.57
CA PHE A 347 -20.64 -2.43 16.95
C PHE A 347 -21.86 -2.69 17.85
N GLU A 348 -23.07 -2.34 17.38
CA GLU A 348 -24.36 -2.67 18.02
C GLU A 348 -24.45 -4.18 18.30
N VAL A 349 -24.25 -5.02 17.27
CA VAL A 349 -24.30 -6.48 17.42
C VAL A 349 -23.22 -7.01 18.35
N CYS A 350 -22.00 -6.45 18.31
CA CYS A 350 -20.92 -6.80 19.22
C CYS A 350 -21.30 -6.52 20.69
N LEU A 351 -21.77 -5.32 21.02
CA LEU A 351 -22.13 -4.96 22.39
C LEU A 351 -23.40 -5.68 22.87
N LEU A 352 -24.36 -5.97 21.99
CA LEU A 352 -25.49 -6.86 22.29
C LEU A 352 -25.03 -8.29 22.60
N GLN A 353 -24.08 -8.83 21.85
CA GLN A 353 -23.49 -10.15 22.13
C GLN A 353 -22.74 -10.20 23.47
N MET A 354 -22.21 -9.06 23.97
CA MET A 354 -21.60 -9.00 25.30
C MET A 354 -22.58 -9.19 26.46
N LEU A 355 -23.87 -8.86 26.26
CA LEU A 355 -24.90 -9.03 27.28
C LEU A 355 -24.98 -10.49 27.77
N ASP A 356 -24.80 -11.46 26.87
CA ASP A 356 -24.88 -12.91 27.14
C ASP A 356 -23.52 -13.63 27.16
N VAL A 357 -22.41 -12.89 27.30
CA VAL A 357 -21.11 -13.48 27.65
C VAL A 357 -21.21 -14.19 29.00
N GLN A 358 -21.13 -15.52 28.94
CA GLN A 358 -20.96 -16.44 30.07
C GLN A 358 -19.61 -17.15 29.90
N ALA A 359 -18.85 -17.28 30.99
CA ALA A 359 -17.54 -17.92 30.97
C ALA A 359 -17.64 -19.40 30.54
N THR A 360 -17.20 -19.71 29.31
CA THR A 360 -17.08 -21.09 28.81
C THR A 360 -15.91 -21.79 29.49
N VAL A 361 -16.17 -22.41 30.64
CA VAL A 361 -15.20 -23.26 31.35
C VAL A 361 -14.80 -24.42 30.44
N VAL A 362 -13.59 -24.36 29.86
CA VAL A 362 -13.03 -25.42 29.01
C VAL A 362 -12.61 -26.61 29.87
N SER A 363 -13.60 -27.42 30.27
CA SER A 363 -13.39 -28.65 31.02
C SER A 363 -12.78 -29.73 30.12
N ALA A 364 -11.44 -29.73 30.03
CA ALA A 364 -10.67 -30.68 29.23
C ALA A 364 -10.70 -32.11 29.83
N SER A 365 -11.82 -32.82 29.68
CA SER A 365 -11.97 -34.22 30.12
C SER A 365 -11.35 -35.19 29.10
N SER A 366 -10.04 -35.38 29.19
CA SER A 366 -9.29 -36.31 28.33
C SER A 366 -9.41 -37.77 28.81
N GLN A 367 -10.13 -38.61 28.06
CA GLN A 367 -9.98 -40.08 28.13
C GLN A 367 -10.02 -40.73 26.73
N PRO A 368 -9.16 -41.75 26.47
CA PRO A 368 -9.01 -42.33 25.15
C PRO A 368 -9.98 -43.50 24.88
N VAL A 369 -10.73 -43.43 23.78
CA VAL A 369 -11.57 -44.55 23.31
C VAL A 369 -10.70 -45.55 22.54
N LYS A 370 -10.53 -46.75 23.10
CA LYS A 370 -9.87 -47.87 22.42
C LYS A 370 -10.76 -48.38 21.28
N GLN A 371 -10.20 -48.51 20.07
CA GLN A 371 -10.85 -49.29 19.01
C GLN A 371 -10.79 -50.78 19.36
N GLN A 372 -11.94 -51.45 19.35
CA GLN A 372 -12.04 -52.91 19.26
C GLN A 372 -12.93 -53.28 18.07
N PHE A 373 -12.46 -54.23 17.28
CA PHE A 373 -13.19 -54.76 16.13
C PHE A 373 -14.41 -55.55 16.56
N ASN A 374 -15.50 -55.45 15.79
CA ASN A 374 -16.52 -56.50 15.71
C ASN A 374 -17.07 -56.57 14.28
N ASN A 375 -16.90 -57.71 13.62
CA ASN A 375 -17.49 -58.00 12.32
C ASN A 375 -18.80 -58.76 12.51
N ALA A 376 -19.86 -58.33 11.81
CA ALA A 376 -21.07 -59.13 11.59
C ALA A 376 -21.49 -58.96 10.12
N ALA A 377 -21.88 -60.05 9.46
CA ALA A 377 -22.01 -60.09 8.00
C ALA A 377 -23.39 -59.71 7.48
N LEU A 378 -23.44 -59.27 6.22
CA LEU A 378 -24.63 -59.32 5.37
C LEU A 378 -24.42 -60.39 4.27
N PRO A 379 -25.43 -61.22 3.91
CA PRO A 379 -25.23 -62.34 2.99
C PRO A 379 -25.09 -61.92 1.51
N GLU A 380 -24.38 -62.73 0.72
CA GLU A 380 -24.34 -62.63 -0.75
C GLU A 380 -25.63 -63.16 -1.42
N GLN A 381 -25.89 -62.70 -2.65
CA GLN A 381 -26.09 -63.64 -3.76
C GLN A 381 -25.69 -63.05 -5.13
N LYS A 382 -25.38 -63.95 -6.06
CA LYS A 382 -24.65 -63.80 -7.34
C LYS A 382 -24.93 -65.07 -8.18
N PRO A 383 -24.48 -65.19 -9.45
CA PRO A 383 -24.23 -64.18 -10.48
C PRO A 383 -24.81 -64.60 -11.86
N ALA A 384 -24.55 -63.82 -12.92
CA ALA A 384 -24.42 -64.36 -14.28
C ALA A 384 -23.26 -63.66 -15.02
N LYS A 385 -22.60 -64.40 -15.93
CA LYS A 385 -21.56 -63.92 -16.89
C LYS A 385 -22.21 -63.98 -18.30
N ALA A 386 -21.74 -63.35 -19.38
CA ALA A 386 -20.51 -62.61 -19.73
C ALA A 386 -20.88 -61.56 -20.84
N ASP A 387 -20.01 -60.89 -21.62
CA ASP A 387 -18.55 -60.98 -21.82
C ASP A 387 -17.92 -59.70 -22.43
N ASN A 388 -16.58 -59.72 -22.55
CA ASN A 388 -15.67 -59.06 -23.51
C ASN A 388 -16.09 -57.84 -24.38
N ASN A 389 -15.29 -56.77 -24.24
CA ASN A 389 -14.73 -55.83 -25.24
C ASN A 389 -15.13 -55.92 -26.74
N VAL A 390 -15.29 -54.75 -27.38
CA VAL A 390 -14.39 -54.25 -28.46
C VAL A 390 -14.63 -52.76 -28.77
N SER A 391 -13.64 -52.10 -29.38
CA SER A 391 -13.51 -50.65 -29.60
C SER A 391 -14.20 -50.08 -30.86
N ARG A 392 -14.62 -48.80 -30.77
CA ARG A 392 -14.60 -47.69 -31.77
C ARG A 392 -15.22 -47.86 -33.19
N GLU A 393 -15.47 -46.69 -33.81
CA GLU A 393 -15.70 -46.41 -35.25
C GLU A 393 -17.09 -46.77 -35.85
N THR A 394 -17.68 -46.04 -36.83
CA THR A 394 -17.45 -44.66 -37.37
C THR A 394 -18.71 -44.07 -38.05
N LEU A 395 -18.82 -42.72 -38.05
CA LEU A 395 -19.33 -41.81 -39.12
C LEU A 395 -20.74 -41.91 -39.77
N LYS A 396 -21.45 -40.76 -39.68
CA LYS A 396 -22.21 -40.02 -40.74
C LYS A 396 -23.50 -40.60 -41.38
N LYS A 397 -24.60 -39.86 -41.23
CA LYS A 397 -25.17 -39.02 -42.33
C LYS A 397 -26.17 -37.92 -41.88
N LYS A 398 -26.29 -36.90 -42.74
CA LYS A 398 -27.29 -35.79 -42.85
C LYS A 398 -27.97 -35.94 -44.25
N PRO A 399 -28.96 -35.14 -44.74
CA PRO A 399 -29.50 -33.82 -44.31
C PRO A 399 -30.89 -33.99 -43.61
N VAL A 400 -31.93 -33.12 -43.59
CA VAL A 400 -32.35 -31.89 -44.32
C VAL A 400 -32.96 -30.86 -43.34
N LEU A 401 -33.69 -29.84 -43.83
CA LEU A 401 -34.40 -28.78 -43.09
C LEU A 401 -35.93 -28.89 -43.32
N ASP A 402 -36.71 -28.15 -42.54
CA ASP A 402 -37.60 -27.09 -43.09
C ASP A 402 -37.92 -26.02 -42.02
N ILE A 403 -38.33 -24.82 -42.44
CA ILE A 403 -38.57 -23.62 -41.60
C ILE A 403 -39.83 -22.88 -42.10
N PRO A 404 -40.76 -22.43 -41.23
CA PRO A 404 -41.85 -21.52 -41.61
C PRO A 404 -41.41 -20.04 -41.65
N ILE A 405 -42.05 -19.24 -42.50
CA ILE A 405 -41.83 -17.79 -42.68
C ILE A 405 -43.09 -17.05 -42.21
N ASP A 406 -42.93 -15.84 -41.68
CA ASP A 406 -43.96 -14.78 -41.68
C ASP A 406 -43.32 -13.47 -42.16
N ASP A 407 -44.04 -12.68 -42.95
CA ASP A 407 -43.59 -11.43 -43.58
C ASP A 407 -44.23 -10.18 -42.93
N GLU A 408 -43.48 -9.08 -42.81
CA GLU A 408 -43.80 -7.79 -43.47
C GLU A 408 -42.65 -6.75 -43.30
N PRO A 409 -42.55 -5.68 -44.13
CA PRO A 409 -41.28 -5.00 -44.39
C PRO A 409 -41.17 -3.52 -43.96
N PHE A 410 -39.94 -3.00 -43.86
CA PHE A 410 -39.66 -1.57 -44.07
C PHE A 410 -38.27 -1.29 -44.69
N ILE A 411 -38.03 -0.03 -45.06
CA ILE A 411 -37.08 0.44 -46.09
C ILE A 411 -35.79 1.03 -45.45
N PRO A 412 -34.59 0.84 -46.06
CA PRO A 412 -33.31 1.33 -45.52
C PRO A 412 -32.99 2.79 -45.86
N TYR A 413 -32.04 3.40 -45.13
CA TYR A 413 -31.35 4.63 -45.53
C TYR A 413 -29.84 4.64 -45.17
N ASP A 414 -29.07 4.87 -46.22
CA ASP A 414 -27.70 5.38 -46.43
C ASP A 414 -26.70 5.66 -45.27
N THR A 415 -25.44 5.41 -45.61
CA THR A 415 -24.22 5.88 -44.94
C THR A 415 -23.79 7.28 -45.41
N PRO A 416 -23.08 8.06 -44.57
CA PRO A 416 -22.19 9.13 -45.04
C PRO A 416 -20.77 8.60 -45.25
N VAL A 417 -20.20 8.87 -46.42
CA VAL A 417 -18.74 8.81 -46.70
C VAL A 417 -18.19 10.22 -46.60
N PHE A 418 -16.94 10.39 -46.15
CA PHE A 418 -16.17 11.61 -46.35
C PHE A 418 -14.68 11.31 -46.62
N ASP A 419 -14.06 12.17 -47.42
CA ASP A 419 -12.91 11.83 -48.26
C ASP A 419 -11.51 12.05 -47.63
N THR A 420 -10.53 11.33 -48.21
CA THR A 420 -9.10 11.62 -48.11
C THR A 420 -8.62 12.47 -49.29
N PRO A 421 -7.81 13.53 -49.07
CA PRO A 421 -6.93 14.08 -50.08
C PRO A 421 -5.56 13.36 -50.14
N GLU A 422 -4.91 13.41 -51.30
CA GLU A 422 -3.67 12.68 -51.62
C GLU A 422 -2.35 13.42 -51.28
N PRO A 423 -1.16 12.75 -51.35
CA PRO A 423 0.09 13.26 -50.80
C PRO A 423 0.93 14.13 -51.77
N ILE A 424 1.98 14.76 -51.23
CA ILE A 424 3.03 15.44 -52.01
C ILE A 424 4.35 14.67 -51.91
N GLN A 425 4.97 14.38 -53.06
CA GLN A 425 6.31 13.81 -53.18
C GLN A 425 7.35 14.88 -53.55
N THR A 426 8.53 14.83 -52.96
CA THR A 426 9.83 15.19 -53.57
C THR A 426 10.92 14.51 -52.74
N ALA A 427 11.55 13.42 -53.20
CA ALA A 427 12.58 13.33 -54.26
C ALA A 427 14.00 13.56 -53.73
N ALA A 428 14.80 12.49 -53.75
CA ALA A 428 16.24 12.48 -53.43
C ALA A 428 17.07 12.23 -54.70
N PRO A 429 18.40 12.42 -54.66
CA PRO A 429 19.32 11.79 -55.60
C PRO A 429 20.20 10.70 -54.93
N HIS A 430 20.53 9.65 -55.70
CA HIS A 430 21.29 8.49 -55.24
C HIS A 430 22.82 8.62 -55.45
N ILE A 431 23.60 7.86 -54.68
CA ILE A 431 24.84 7.19 -55.12
C ILE A 431 24.74 5.70 -54.70
N GLN A 432 25.43 4.80 -55.40
CA GLN A 432 25.08 3.38 -55.52
C GLN A 432 25.86 2.41 -54.61
N GLU A 433 25.12 1.40 -54.13
CA GLU A 433 25.43 -0.02 -53.93
C GLU A 433 26.89 -0.52 -53.77
N ASN A 434 27.15 -1.29 -52.70
CA ASN A 434 27.72 -2.64 -52.83
C ASN A 434 27.53 -3.55 -51.58
N THR A 435 26.49 -4.40 -51.67
CA THR A 435 26.44 -5.84 -51.35
C THR A 435 27.11 -6.50 -50.10
N ILE A 436 26.33 -7.40 -49.45
CA ILE A 436 26.70 -8.53 -48.55
C ILE A 436 26.80 -8.27 -47.02
N SER A 437 25.65 -8.45 -46.37
CA SER A 437 25.40 -9.27 -45.17
C SER A 437 26.25 -9.12 -43.89
N LYS A 438 25.66 -8.45 -42.88
CA LYS A 438 25.21 -9.08 -41.62
C LYS A 438 24.41 -8.10 -40.75
N ASN A 439 23.10 -8.30 -40.60
CA ASN A 439 22.29 -7.54 -39.65
C ASN A 439 22.55 -8.07 -38.23
N ALA A 440 23.13 -7.22 -37.38
CA ALA A 440 23.00 -7.32 -35.93
C ALA A 440 22.08 -6.18 -35.48
N GLU A 441 20.77 -6.43 -35.47
CA GLU A 441 19.79 -5.42 -35.07
C GLU A 441 19.82 -5.14 -33.57
N MET A 442 19.51 -3.90 -33.21
CA MET A 442 19.57 -3.40 -31.85
C MET A 442 18.48 -4.04 -30.99
N ILE A 443 18.83 -4.52 -29.79
CA ILE A 443 17.86 -5.03 -28.81
C ILE A 443 17.11 -3.84 -28.19
N PRO A 444 15.78 -3.69 -28.38
CA PRO A 444 15.01 -2.63 -27.73
C PRO A 444 14.69 -3.03 -26.29
N ALA A 445 14.60 -2.03 -25.39
CA ALA A 445 14.13 -2.27 -24.02
C ALA A 445 12.71 -2.86 -24.01
N LYS A 446 12.55 -4.01 -23.37
CA LYS A 446 11.33 -4.83 -23.44
C LYS A 446 10.22 -4.24 -22.57
N ALA A 447 9.27 -3.53 -23.19
CA ALA A 447 8.01 -3.21 -22.52
C ALA A 447 7.28 -4.50 -22.14
N LEU A 448 6.73 -4.57 -20.92
CA LEU A 448 5.98 -5.74 -20.45
C LEU A 448 4.66 -5.84 -21.22
N LYS A 449 4.67 -6.60 -22.31
CA LYS A 449 3.47 -6.92 -23.10
C LYS A 449 2.62 -7.98 -22.37
N PRO A 450 1.28 -7.94 -22.48
CA PRO A 450 0.44 -9.07 -22.09
C PRO A 450 0.85 -10.33 -22.86
N LEU A 451 0.47 -11.51 -22.34
CA LEU A 451 0.55 -12.76 -23.09
C LEU A 451 -0.27 -12.63 -24.39
N ASP A 452 0.20 -13.26 -25.47
CA ASP A 452 -0.52 -13.27 -26.73
C ASP A 452 -1.83 -14.07 -26.63
N ASN A 453 -2.90 -13.57 -27.25
CA ASN A 453 -4.24 -14.16 -27.12
C ASN A 453 -4.30 -15.55 -27.79
N GLU A 454 -3.63 -15.76 -28.92
CA GLU A 454 -3.51 -17.09 -29.55
C GLU A 454 -2.79 -18.09 -28.61
N PHE A 455 -1.73 -17.65 -27.93
CA PHE A 455 -1.02 -18.46 -26.96
C PHE A 455 -1.92 -18.86 -25.77
N VAL A 456 -2.69 -17.92 -25.21
CA VAL A 456 -3.64 -18.25 -24.12
C VAL A 456 -4.77 -19.17 -24.63
N LEU A 457 -5.28 -18.98 -25.85
CA LEU A 457 -6.27 -19.88 -26.47
C LEU A 457 -5.71 -21.31 -26.62
N GLY A 458 -4.47 -21.47 -27.07
CA GLY A 458 -3.79 -22.77 -27.17
C GLY A 458 -3.58 -23.46 -25.81
N LEU A 459 -3.36 -22.70 -24.73
CA LEU A 459 -3.35 -23.23 -23.36
C LEU A 459 -4.76 -23.61 -22.87
N LEU A 460 -5.80 -22.89 -23.24
CA LEU A 460 -7.18 -23.28 -22.91
C LEU A 460 -7.66 -24.50 -23.73
N ALA A 461 -7.13 -24.70 -24.94
CA ALA A 461 -7.39 -25.89 -25.75
C ALA A 461 -6.72 -27.16 -25.19
N GLY A 462 -5.55 -27.04 -24.56
CA GLY A 462 -4.88 -28.13 -23.83
C GLY A 462 -5.32 -28.32 -22.37
N ALA A 463 -6.05 -27.35 -21.81
CA ALA A 463 -6.54 -27.42 -20.44
C ALA A 463 -7.63 -28.50 -20.25
N ASN A 464 -7.65 -29.15 -19.09
CA ASN A 464 -8.62 -30.19 -18.77
C ASN A 464 -9.30 -29.98 -17.41
N LYS A 465 -10.58 -30.35 -17.34
CA LYS A 465 -11.42 -30.19 -16.14
C LYS A 465 -10.89 -30.93 -14.88
N PRO A 466 -10.38 -32.18 -14.95
CA PRO A 466 -9.94 -32.87 -13.74
C PRO A 466 -8.61 -32.37 -13.16
N GLU A 467 -7.66 -31.88 -13.95
CA GLU A 467 -6.47 -31.20 -13.39
C GLU A 467 -6.85 -29.82 -12.83
N LYS A 468 -7.72 -29.04 -13.50
CA LYS A 468 -8.27 -27.79 -12.94
C LYS A 468 -8.94 -28.01 -11.57
N ALA A 469 -9.70 -29.09 -11.41
CA ALA A 469 -10.36 -29.39 -10.14
C ALA A 469 -9.37 -29.68 -8.99
N LYS A 470 -8.25 -30.34 -9.27
CA LYS A 470 -7.18 -30.58 -8.27
C LYS A 470 -6.42 -29.30 -7.96
N ASP A 471 -5.95 -28.60 -8.98
CA ASP A 471 -5.15 -27.38 -8.80
C ASP A 471 -5.95 -26.32 -8.04
N SER A 472 -7.28 -26.23 -8.22
CA SER A 472 -8.16 -25.39 -7.40
C SER A 472 -8.18 -25.75 -5.92
N GLN A 473 -7.91 -27.00 -5.53
CA GLN A 473 -7.73 -27.40 -4.12
C GLN A 473 -6.34 -27.01 -3.59
N HIS A 474 -5.29 -27.13 -4.42
CA HIS A 474 -3.97 -26.62 -4.07
C HIS A 474 -3.96 -25.09 -3.88
N PHE A 475 -4.69 -24.34 -4.71
CA PHE A 475 -4.87 -22.88 -4.54
C PHE A 475 -5.57 -22.50 -3.22
N GLN A 476 -6.36 -23.37 -2.60
CA GLN A 476 -6.97 -23.09 -1.29
C GLN A 476 -5.93 -23.06 -0.14
N ARG A 477 -4.72 -23.60 -0.37
CA ARG A 477 -3.60 -23.60 0.59
C ARG A 477 -2.72 -22.35 0.51
N ILE A 478 -2.95 -21.44 -0.43
CA ILE A 478 -2.20 -20.17 -0.54
C ILE A 478 -2.13 -19.37 0.79
N PRO A 479 -3.18 -19.32 1.63
CA PRO A 479 -3.10 -18.67 2.95
C PRO A 479 -2.14 -19.35 3.94
N GLU A 480 -1.84 -20.64 3.79
CA GLU A 480 -0.83 -21.36 4.60
C GLU A 480 0.56 -20.80 4.29
N PHE A 481 0.89 -20.70 3.00
CA PHE A 481 2.15 -20.15 2.50
C PHE A 481 2.29 -18.63 2.67
N MET A 482 1.21 -17.92 3.04
CA MET A 482 1.28 -16.52 3.46
C MET A 482 1.91 -16.33 4.85
N LEU A 483 2.04 -17.40 5.65
CA LEU A 483 2.66 -17.37 6.98
C LEU A 483 4.16 -17.67 6.95
N ASP A 484 4.69 -18.19 5.84
CA ASP A 484 6.12 -18.44 5.65
C ASP A 484 6.82 -17.18 5.11
N PHE A 485 7.85 -16.71 5.81
CA PHE A 485 8.70 -15.59 5.38
C PHE A 485 9.34 -15.80 4.00
N LYS A 486 9.60 -17.05 3.58
CA LYS A 486 10.13 -17.38 2.24
C LYS A 486 9.09 -17.15 1.13
N TYR A 487 7.82 -17.43 1.41
CA TYR A 487 6.78 -17.55 0.38
C TYR A 487 5.65 -16.51 0.46
N ALA A 488 5.55 -15.74 1.55
CA ALA A 488 4.48 -14.76 1.78
C ALA A 488 4.33 -13.74 0.63
N LYS A 489 5.44 -13.35 -0.01
CA LYS A 489 5.43 -12.48 -1.20
C LYS A 489 4.61 -13.09 -2.36
N TYR A 490 4.86 -14.36 -2.68
CA TYR A 490 4.23 -15.05 -3.81
C TYR A 490 2.81 -15.50 -3.47
N GLY A 491 2.57 -15.90 -2.22
CA GLY A 491 1.22 -16.15 -1.70
C GLY A 491 0.32 -14.91 -1.78
N SER A 492 0.85 -13.72 -1.46
CA SER A 492 0.13 -12.45 -1.62
C SER A 492 -0.24 -12.13 -3.08
N LEU A 493 0.65 -12.44 -4.04
CA LEU A 493 0.37 -12.24 -5.47
C LEU A 493 -0.71 -13.19 -6.03
N LEU A 494 -0.76 -14.43 -5.55
CA LEU A 494 -1.78 -15.40 -5.98
C LEU A 494 -3.05 -15.41 -5.13
N LYS A 495 -3.13 -14.64 -4.04
CA LYS A 495 -4.27 -14.64 -3.09
C LYS A 495 -5.64 -14.40 -3.76
N ASN A 496 -5.70 -13.51 -4.74
CA ASN A 496 -6.92 -13.20 -5.50
C ASN A 496 -7.01 -13.98 -6.83
N ALA A 497 -6.02 -14.81 -7.15
CA ALA A 497 -5.89 -15.42 -8.46
C ALA A 497 -6.89 -16.57 -8.67
N SER A 498 -7.68 -16.51 -9.75
CA SER A 498 -8.67 -17.54 -10.09
C SER A 498 -8.20 -18.41 -11.26
N ILE A 499 -8.22 -19.73 -11.12
CA ILE A 499 -7.79 -20.62 -12.21
C ILE A 499 -8.78 -20.54 -13.38
N VAL A 500 -8.29 -20.18 -14.55
CA VAL A 500 -9.03 -20.16 -15.83
C VAL A 500 -8.97 -21.54 -16.48
N GLY A 501 -7.76 -22.09 -16.62
CA GLY A 501 -7.49 -23.41 -17.17
C GLY A 501 -6.27 -24.06 -16.51
N SER A 502 -6.12 -25.37 -16.62
CA SER A 502 -4.99 -26.12 -16.08
C SER A 502 -4.69 -27.32 -17.00
N GLY A 503 -3.40 -27.50 -17.29
CA GLY A 503 -2.83 -28.64 -17.99
C GLY A 503 -2.04 -29.55 -17.03
N LYS A 504 -1.28 -30.48 -17.60
CA LYS A 504 -0.38 -31.35 -16.83
C LYS A 504 0.85 -30.61 -16.30
N THR A 505 1.35 -29.64 -17.06
CA THR A 505 2.62 -28.91 -16.84
C THR A 505 2.44 -27.40 -16.71
N TYR A 506 1.19 -26.90 -16.71
CA TYR A 506 0.91 -25.46 -16.60
C TYR A 506 -0.45 -25.14 -15.97
N ILE A 507 -0.60 -23.91 -15.49
CA ILE A 507 -1.84 -23.33 -14.97
C ILE A 507 -2.01 -21.94 -15.57
N VAL A 508 -3.23 -21.63 -16.06
CA VAL A 508 -3.63 -20.29 -16.49
C VAL A 508 -4.48 -19.67 -15.38
N VAL A 509 -4.00 -18.60 -14.76
CA VAL A 509 -4.68 -17.85 -13.69
C VAL A 509 -5.14 -16.48 -14.17
N CYS A 510 -6.25 -15.99 -13.62
CA CYS A 510 -6.74 -14.64 -13.82
C CYS A 510 -6.55 -13.81 -12.55
N VAL A 511 -6.00 -12.61 -12.70
CA VAL A 511 -5.72 -11.65 -11.61
C VAL A 511 -6.28 -10.27 -11.93
N ASP A 512 -6.53 -9.48 -10.89
CA ASP A 512 -7.34 -8.26 -10.92
C ASP A 512 -6.88 -7.19 -11.94
N ASN A 513 -5.58 -7.12 -12.26
CA ASN A 513 -5.02 -6.10 -13.14
C ASN A 513 -3.86 -6.67 -13.99
N GLN A 514 -3.69 -6.15 -15.21
CA GLN A 514 -2.64 -6.53 -16.16
C GLN A 514 -1.22 -6.33 -15.61
N ALA A 515 -1.01 -5.36 -14.72
CA ALA A 515 0.28 -5.17 -14.05
C ALA A 515 0.70 -6.40 -13.23
N VAL A 516 -0.22 -6.96 -12.42
CA VAL A 516 0.00 -8.17 -11.62
C VAL A 516 0.16 -9.40 -12.51
N ALA A 517 -0.60 -9.46 -13.61
CA ALA A 517 -0.46 -10.53 -14.59
C ALA A 517 0.94 -10.54 -15.21
N ASN A 518 1.44 -9.37 -15.62
CA ASN A 518 2.77 -9.21 -16.18
C ASN A 518 3.88 -9.53 -15.14
N GLU A 519 3.72 -9.12 -13.88
CA GLU A 519 4.67 -9.43 -12.80
C GLU A 519 4.81 -10.95 -12.58
N ILE A 520 3.69 -11.68 -12.49
CA ILE A 520 3.70 -13.14 -12.34
C ILE A 520 4.38 -13.81 -13.55
N ASN A 521 4.07 -13.38 -14.78
CA ASN A 521 4.67 -13.93 -16.00
C ASN A 521 6.19 -13.68 -16.11
N GLU A 522 6.74 -12.67 -15.44
CA GLU A 522 8.19 -12.47 -15.33
C GLU A 522 8.82 -13.18 -14.11
N MET A 523 8.08 -13.31 -13.00
CA MET A 523 8.54 -14.08 -11.82
C MET A 523 8.69 -15.58 -12.11
N ASP A 524 7.94 -16.14 -13.05
CA ASP A 524 8.11 -17.51 -13.56
C ASP A 524 9.52 -17.77 -14.16
N SER A 525 10.30 -16.72 -14.43
CA SER A 525 11.74 -16.82 -14.79
C SER A 525 12.70 -16.86 -13.58
N LYS A 526 12.21 -17.00 -12.34
CA LYS A 526 13.01 -17.01 -11.10
C LYS A 526 12.80 -18.30 -10.30
N ASN A 527 13.90 -18.95 -9.93
CA ASN A 527 13.90 -20.24 -9.21
C ASN A 527 13.01 -20.21 -7.94
N GLU A 528 13.07 -19.14 -7.16
CA GLU A 528 12.32 -18.98 -5.91
C GLU A 528 10.78 -19.07 -6.09
N PHE A 529 10.27 -18.56 -7.22
CA PHE A 529 8.84 -18.65 -7.54
C PHE A 529 8.49 -20.04 -8.08
N HIS A 530 9.37 -20.66 -8.89
CA HIS A 530 9.18 -22.04 -9.31
C HIS A 530 9.17 -23.02 -8.12
N ASP A 531 10.05 -22.82 -7.12
CA ASP A 531 10.05 -23.58 -5.87
C ASP A 531 8.69 -23.45 -5.15
N PHE A 532 8.21 -22.22 -4.97
CA PHE A 532 6.89 -21.96 -4.38
C PHE A 532 5.75 -22.66 -5.12
N ILE A 533 5.72 -22.63 -6.45
CA ILE A 533 4.66 -23.31 -7.23
C ILE A 533 4.81 -24.84 -7.16
N THR A 534 6.05 -25.35 -7.13
CA THR A 534 6.32 -26.79 -6.97
C THR A 534 5.84 -27.29 -5.60
N GLU A 535 6.03 -26.50 -4.55
CA GLU A 535 5.61 -26.82 -3.18
C GLU A 535 4.09 -26.68 -2.98
N LEU A 536 3.47 -25.66 -3.59
CA LEU A 536 2.02 -25.45 -3.55
C LEU A 536 1.25 -26.51 -4.37
N MET A 537 1.73 -26.86 -5.57
CA MET A 537 1.09 -27.82 -6.50
C MET A 537 1.52 -29.28 -6.29
N GLU A 538 2.52 -29.53 -5.43
CA GLU A 538 3.21 -30.83 -5.26
C GLU A 538 3.76 -31.41 -6.60
N ARG A 539 3.95 -30.55 -7.60
CA ARG A 539 4.24 -30.86 -9.01
C ARG A 539 4.87 -29.65 -9.71
N ASN A 540 5.85 -29.87 -10.57
CA ASN A 540 6.37 -28.82 -11.46
C ASN A 540 5.28 -28.42 -12.47
N LYS A 541 4.62 -27.27 -12.25
CA LYS A 541 3.69 -26.62 -13.19
C LYS A 541 4.11 -25.15 -13.38
N LYS A 542 4.11 -24.70 -14.64
CA LYS A 542 4.42 -23.32 -15.05
C LYS A 542 3.18 -22.42 -14.91
N ILE A 543 3.30 -21.19 -14.42
CA ILE A 543 2.14 -20.30 -14.26
C ILE A 543 2.10 -19.21 -15.34
N PHE A 544 0.91 -19.05 -15.92
CA PHE A 544 0.57 -17.98 -16.85
C PHE A 544 -0.56 -17.15 -16.27
N ALA A 545 -0.32 -15.87 -16.03
CA ALA A 545 -1.31 -14.95 -15.52
C ALA A 545 -1.89 -14.06 -16.64
N ILE A 546 -3.21 -13.86 -16.61
CA ILE A 546 -3.95 -12.95 -17.49
C ILE A 546 -4.78 -11.97 -16.66
N SER A 547 -5.09 -10.79 -17.20
CA SER A 547 -6.00 -9.85 -16.54
C SER A 547 -7.46 -10.29 -16.62
N VAL A 548 -8.32 -9.73 -15.78
CA VAL A 548 -9.78 -9.91 -15.85
C VAL A 548 -10.36 -9.52 -17.23
N ASP A 549 -9.82 -8.49 -17.88
CA ASP A 549 -10.29 -8.07 -19.20
C ASP A 549 -9.79 -8.97 -20.32
N GLN A 550 -8.54 -9.44 -20.25
CA GLN A 550 -8.04 -10.49 -21.15
C GLN A 550 -8.83 -11.79 -20.97
N GLN A 551 -9.20 -12.17 -19.74
CA GLN A 551 -10.04 -13.34 -19.46
C GLN A 551 -11.42 -13.22 -20.13
N LYS A 552 -12.10 -12.07 -20.01
CA LYS A 552 -13.40 -11.82 -20.69
C LYS A 552 -13.29 -12.01 -22.20
N TYR A 553 -12.25 -11.42 -22.81
CA TYR A 553 -12.01 -11.51 -24.25
C TYR A 553 -11.73 -12.95 -24.69
N VAL A 554 -10.73 -13.59 -24.08
CA VAL A 554 -10.28 -14.94 -24.45
C VAL A 554 -11.36 -16.01 -24.20
N ILE A 555 -12.16 -15.91 -23.12
CA ILE A 555 -13.27 -16.85 -22.89
C ILE A 555 -14.40 -16.67 -23.92
N LYS A 556 -14.63 -15.46 -24.41
CA LYS A 556 -15.59 -15.23 -25.50
C LYS A 556 -15.04 -15.85 -26.79
N GLU A 557 -13.84 -15.47 -27.20
CA GLU A 557 -13.21 -15.97 -28.43
C GLU A 557 -13.05 -17.50 -28.43
N PHE A 558 -12.71 -18.12 -27.29
CA PHE A 558 -12.66 -19.57 -27.15
C PHE A 558 -14.01 -20.23 -27.46
N LYS A 559 -15.13 -19.65 -27.00
CA LYS A 559 -16.48 -20.17 -27.31
C LYS A 559 -16.80 -20.00 -28.79
N ASP A 560 -16.51 -18.82 -29.35
CA ASP A 560 -16.82 -18.48 -30.74
C ASP A 560 -16.00 -19.39 -31.70
N ARG A 561 -14.70 -19.60 -31.43
CA ARG A 561 -13.84 -20.55 -32.18
C ARG A 561 -14.20 -22.02 -31.94
N MET A 562 -14.65 -22.40 -30.74
CA MET A 562 -15.15 -23.76 -30.47
C MET A 562 -16.43 -24.08 -31.26
N ILE A 563 -17.31 -23.09 -31.47
CA ILE A 563 -18.51 -23.22 -32.31
C ILE A 563 -18.13 -23.26 -33.81
N ALA A 564 -17.18 -22.43 -34.23
CA ALA A 564 -16.67 -22.40 -35.61
C ALA A 564 -15.78 -23.60 -35.98
N GLY A 565 -15.26 -24.36 -35.01
CA GLY A 565 -14.31 -25.46 -35.23
C GLY A 565 -12.87 -25.00 -35.51
N THR A 566 -12.53 -23.78 -35.14
CA THR A 566 -11.26 -23.09 -35.46
C THR A 566 -10.41 -22.79 -34.21
N LEU A 567 -10.46 -23.67 -33.20
CA LEU A 567 -9.55 -23.60 -32.06
C LEU A 567 -8.10 -23.89 -32.49
N PRO A 568 -7.10 -23.17 -31.94
CA PRO A 568 -5.70 -23.49 -32.17
C PRO A 568 -5.31 -24.84 -31.55
N ASP A 569 -4.25 -25.46 -32.09
CA ASP A 569 -3.74 -26.73 -31.58
C ASP A 569 -3.29 -26.64 -30.10
N PRO A 570 -3.54 -27.67 -29.28
CA PRO A 570 -3.15 -27.67 -27.86
C PRO A 570 -1.65 -27.47 -27.65
N ILE A 571 -1.28 -26.36 -27.00
CA ILE A 571 0.12 -26.05 -26.70
C ILE A 571 0.63 -27.03 -25.63
N GLN A 572 1.70 -27.74 -25.97
CA GLN A 572 2.47 -28.55 -25.02
C GLN A 572 3.56 -27.67 -24.41
N ILE A 573 3.74 -27.80 -23.09
CA ILE A 573 4.80 -27.12 -22.34
C ILE A 573 5.62 -28.19 -21.65
N ASP A 574 6.92 -28.19 -21.94
CA ASP A 574 7.88 -29.12 -21.35
C ASP A 574 8.02 -28.91 -19.84
N ALA A 575 8.34 -29.99 -19.13
CA ALA A 575 8.60 -29.92 -17.69
C ALA A 575 9.94 -29.21 -17.44
N VAL A 576 9.90 -28.15 -16.61
CA VAL A 576 11.11 -27.40 -16.25
C VAL A 576 12.09 -28.31 -15.52
N THR A 577 13.24 -28.55 -16.14
CA THR A 577 14.35 -29.29 -15.56
C THR A 577 15.36 -28.29 -15.02
N ILE A 578 15.27 -28.00 -13.71
CA ILE A 578 16.23 -27.10 -13.04
C ILE A 578 17.48 -27.90 -12.71
N GLU A 579 18.63 -27.46 -13.23
CA GLU A 579 19.93 -27.94 -12.77
C GLU A 579 20.11 -27.54 -11.30
N LYS A 580 20.10 -28.52 -10.40
CA LYS A 580 20.51 -28.31 -9.01
C LYS A 580 22.00 -27.98 -8.97
N LYS A 581 22.33 -26.69 -8.95
CA LYS A 581 23.58 -26.27 -8.29
C LYS A 581 23.47 -26.68 -6.83
N GLU A 582 24.42 -27.50 -6.39
CA GLU A 582 24.55 -27.84 -4.97
C GLU A 582 24.82 -26.55 -4.19
N ILE A 583 23.91 -26.21 -3.28
CA ILE A 583 24.15 -25.16 -2.30
C ILE A 583 25.16 -25.74 -1.32
N LYS A 584 26.43 -25.37 -1.49
CA LYS A 584 27.40 -25.45 -0.39
C LYS A 584 26.82 -24.70 0.80
N GLU A 585 26.84 -25.31 1.98
CA GLU A 585 26.78 -24.54 3.22
C GLU A 585 28.05 -23.68 3.28
N LEU A 586 27.88 -22.38 3.04
CA LEU A 586 28.96 -21.40 3.11
C LEU A 586 29.47 -21.34 4.55
N THR A 587 30.78 -21.33 4.75
CA THR A 587 31.34 -21.14 6.09
C THR A 587 31.00 -19.74 6.61
N GLN A 588 31.08 -19.51 7.92
CA GLN A 588 30.82 -18.18 8.49
C GLN A 588 31.75 -17.11 7.89
N GLU A 589 32.97 -17.49 7.50
CA GLU A 589 33.93 -16.65 6.79
C GLU A 589 33.46 -16.33 5.36
N GLU A 590 33.08 -17.34 4.56
CA GLU A 590 32.54 -17.15 3.20
C GLU A 590 31.28 -16.27 3.22
N ALA A 591 30.37 -16.46 4.19
CA ALA A 591 29.15 -15.68 4.33
C ALA A 591 29.41 -14.20 4.70
N VAL A 592 30.43 -13.92 5.51
CA VAL A 592 30.86 -12.54 5.83
C VAL A 592 31.57 -11.89 4.63
N LEU A 593 32.38 -12.66 3.89
CA LEU A 593 33.05 -12.19 2.67
C LEU A 593 32.06 -11.82 1.55
N ASP A 594 30.95 -12.55 1.41
CA ASP A 594 29.88 -12.24 0.43
C ASP A 594 29.03 -11.02 0.85
N LEU A 595 28.82 -10.82 2.16
CA LEU A 595 28.04 -9.70 2.71
C LEU A 595 28.75 -8.34 2.65
N PHE A 596 30.07 -8.29 2.80
CA PHE A 596 30.83 -7.03 2.88
C PHE A 596 31.87 -6.85 1.76
N GLY A 597 32.14 -7.90 0.97
CA GLY A 597 33.13 -7.90 -0.11
C GLY A 597 34.56 -8.09 0.40
N GLN A 598 35.36 -8.85 -0.35
CA GLN A 598 36.74 -9.21 0.02
C GLN A 598 37.67 -8.01 0.24
N GLU A 599 37.37 -6.87 -0.39
CA GLU A 599 38.18 -5.65 -0.31
C GLU A 599 38.00 -4.86 1.01
N ASN A 600 36.98 -5.19 1.82
CA ASN A 600 36.64 -4.48 3.05
C ASN A 600 36.93 -5.25 4.35
N ILE A 601 37.48 -6.47 4.27
CA ILE A 601 37.70 -7.35 5.42
C ILE A 601 39.20 -7.58 5.62
N ILE A 602 39.69 -7.27 6.81
CA ILE A 602 41.05 -7.61 7.26
C ILE A 602 40.93 -8.75 8.28
N ILE A 603 41.38 -9.94 7.91
CA ILE A 603 41.50 -11.08 8.81
C ILE A 603 42.81 -10.94 9.60
N THR A 604 42.74 -11.04 10.92
CA THR A 604 43.91 -11.11 11.82
C THR A 604 43.87 -12.41 12.59
N GLU A 605 44.90 -13.23 12.45
CA GLU A 605 45.10 -14.48 13.19
C GLU A 605 45.70 -14.18 14.59
N GLU A 606 45.26 -14.92 15.62
CA GLU A 606 45.88 -15.00 16.96
C GLU A 606 46.49 -16.40 17.19
#